data_AF-A0A7J9EI90-F1
#
_entry.id   AF-A0A7J9EI90-F1
#
_cell.length_a   1.000
_cell.length_b   1.000
_cell.length_c   1.000
_cell.angle_alpha   90.00
_cell.angle_beta   90.00
_cell.angle_gamma   90.00
#
_symmetry.space_group_name_H-M   'P 1'
#
loop_
_entity.id
_entity.type
_entity.pdbx_description
1 polymer ?
#
loop_
_entity_poly.entity_id
_entity_poly.type
_entity_poly.pdbx_seq_one_letter_code
_entity_poly.pdbx_strand_id
1 'polypeptide(L)'
;MSSAGLAVVPVRNEPLTAPSHISPGSGHCESESICVYLAFSGSMIPMRILESDSIESLKLRIQTCKGFVVKNQKLVCGGRELARSNSLVRDYGVNDGNVLHLVLKLSDLQVINVKTSSGKEFTFHVRRGRGCDVGYVKQQIAKREKGFTDLDDQEVVFDGERLEDQRLIDDICKHNDAVLHLLVRKSAKVRAKPVAKNFELSIMAPKSKGKRDNDVGETNGGVQYEADRKFVPRKPPERDFILEPVIVNPKVQLSSVIVKMIKSTFDGLCSKKNPIRSMEGTGGAYFMQDSSGQKFVSVFKPIDEEPLAINNPRKLPMSSDGEGLKKGTRVGEGAFREVAAYILDHPRWTIYGNQKGFAGVPPTTLVKCLHNGFNNPDGSPKAKIGSLQMFVENRGSCEDMGPGSFPVEQVHKISVLDIRLANADRHAGNILLSKDKDGQTLLIPIDHGYCLPESFEDCTFDWLYWPQARQSYSSETLYYIKSLDAEKDIALLKYLGWDIPSKCARTLRISTMLLKKGAARGLTPYAIGSIMCRENLNEESVIEEIVQEAEESVLPNTSEAAFLKKLSQIMDCRLDEIAGSHIR
;
A
#
# COMPACT_ATOMS: atom_id res chain seq x y z
N MET A 1 31.12 45.37 9.14
CA MET A 1 32.48 45.12 8.62
C MET A 1 33.46 45.36 9.75
N SER A 2 34.43 44.45 9.96
CA SER A 2 35.65 44.54 10.81
C SER A 2 35.58 45.22 12.18
N SER A 3 35.85 44.47 13.26
CA SER A 3 36.82 44.82 14.32
C SER A 3 36.83 43.78 15.47
N ALA A 4 38.02 43.52 16.00
CA ALA A 4 38.38 42.52 17.01
C ALA A 4 37.96 42.84 18.46
N GLY A 5 38.03 41.83 19.34
CA GLY A 5 37.95 41.97 20.81
C GLY A 5 38.39 40.70 21.56
N LEU A 6 39.50 40.81 22.30
CA LEU A 6 40.20 39.83 23.16
C LEU A 6 39.47 39.62 24.51
N ALA A 7 39.29 38.38 24.99
CA ALA A 7 40.10 37.64 25.99
C ALA A 7 39.71 37.81 27.48
N VAL A 8 39.61 36.67 28.18
CA VAL A 8 40.29 36.27 29.45
C VAL A 8 39.36 35.47 30.39
N VAL A 9 39.77 34.23 30.69
CA VAL A 9 39.39 33.44 31.88
C VAL A 9 40.70 33.10 32.61
N PRO A 10 40.80 33.15 33.95
CA PRO A 10 42.02 32.79 34.65
C PRO A 10 42.06 31.29 35.02
N VAL A 11 43.26 30.73 34.91
CA VAL A 11 43.71 29.37 35.28
C VAL A 11 44.54 29.44 36.56
N ARG A 12 44.47 28.40 37.42
CA ARG A 12 45.56 27.87 38.27
C ARG A 12 45.21 26.40 38.58
N ASN A 13 45.83 25.41 37.95
CA ASN A 13 47.11 24.71 38.23
C ASN A 13 47.15 23.91 39.57
N GLU A 14 47.22 22.57 39.40
CA GLU A 14 47.55 21.43 40.30
C GLU A 14 48.96 21.56 40.99
N PRO A 15 49.60 20.59 41.76
CA PRO A 15 49.46 19.10 41.72
C PRO A 15 49.91 18.22 42.96
N LEU A 16 49.91 16.88 42.74
CA LEU A 16 50.78 15.78 43.29
C LEU A 16 50.33 14.83 44.45
N THR A 17 50.00 13.57 44.06
CA THR A 17 50.51 12.22 44.50
C THR A 17 50.90 11.94 45.98
N ALA A 18 50.76 10.77 46.64
CA ALA A 18 50.21 9.38 46.55
C ALA A 18 50.59 8.70 47.92
N PRO A 19 50.54 7.36 48.23
CA PRO A 19 49.74 6.20 47.77
C PRO A 19 49.18 5.28 48.92
N SER A 20 48.40 4.27 48.49
CA SER A 20 48.27 2.89 49.02
C SER A 20 47.65 2.57 50.39
N HIS A 21 46.45 1.98 50.36
CA HIS A 21 46.21 0.68 50.99
C HIS A 21 45.24 -0.15 50.12
N ILE A 22 45.71 -1.32 49.70
CA ILE A 22 44.99 -2.32 48.91
C ILE A 22 44.18 -3.19 49.87
N SER A 23 42.90 -3.40 49.60
CA SER A 23 42.23 -4.71 49.67
C SER A 23 40.86 -4.68 48.98
N PRO A 24 40.41 -5.84 48.46
CA PRO A 24 39.64 -5.92 47.22
C PRO A 24 38.15 -6.06 47.48
N GLY A 25 37.35 -5.21 46.83
CA GLY A 25 35.89 -5.30 46.86
C GLY A 25 35.33 -4.88 45.52
N SER A 26 34.95 -5.87 44.74
CA SER A 26 33.95 -5.82 43.65
C SER A 26 33.47 -4.42 43.24
N GLY A 27 34.22 -3.75 42.37
CA GLY A 27 33.67 -2.69 41.54
C GLY A 27 32.82 -3.32 40.46
N HIS A 28 31.58 -3.66 40.79
CA HIS A 28 30.52 -3.86 39.80
C HIS A 28 30.40 -2.55 39.02
N CYS A 29 31.10 -2.46 37.89
CA CYS A 29 30.63 -1.65 36.78
C CYS A 29 29.40 -2.39 36.26
N GLU A 30 28.24 -2.14 36.87
CA GLU A 30 26.97 -2.55 36.27
C GLU A 30 26.95 -1.89 34.89
N SER A 31 27.24 -2.70 33.87
CA SER A 31 27.10 -2.28 32.49
C SER A 31 25.60 -2.08 32.30
N GLU A 32 25.14 -0.83 32.39
CA GLU A 32 23.74 -0.46 32.22
C GLU A 32 23.29 -0.93 30.83
N SER A 33 22.72 -2.13 30.80
CA SER A 33 22.15 -2.72 29.60
C SER A 33 20.80 -2.06 29.38
N ILE A 34 20.67 -1.33 28.29
CA ILE A 34 19.42 -0.70 27.88
C ILE A 34 18.69 -1.61 26.88
N CYS A 35 17.37 -1.64 26.97
CA CYS A 35 16.48 -2.31 26.03
C CYS A 35 16.03 -1.29 24.98
N VAL A 36 16.48 -1.44 23.74
CA VAL A 36 16.06 -0.61 22.60
C VAL A 36 15.13 -1.40 21.69
N TYR A 37 14.24 -0.72 20.98
CA TYR A 37 13.30 -1.34 20.05
C TYR A 37 13.73 -1.10 18.61
N LEU A 38 14.15 -2.14 17.90
CA LEU A 38 14.48 -2.05 16.48
C LEU A 38 13.20 -2.13 15.64
N ALA A 39 12.86 -1.04 14.94
CA ALA A 39 11.74 -0.95 14.02
C ALA A 39 12.20 -1.18 12.58
N PHE A 40 11.62 -2.18 11.91
CA PHE A 40 11.92 -2.50 10.50
C PHE A 40 10.70 -3.12 9.81
N SER A 41 10.28 -2.57 8.66
CA SER A 41 9.22 -3.12 7.80
C SER A 41 7.94 -3.48 8.56
N GLY A 42 7.50 -2.59 9.47
CA GLY A 42 6.30 -2.80 10.29
C GLY A 42 6.47 -3.73 11.50
N SER A 43 7.67 -4.29 11.74
CA SER A 43 7.96 -5.12 12.92
C SER A 43 8.81 -4.36 13.96
N MET A 44 8.51 -4.54 15.25
CA MET A 44 9.28 -3.99 16.39
C MET A 44 9.91 -5.09 17.22
N ILE A 45 11.22 -5.01 17.47
CA ILE A 45 11.97 -6.07 18.13
C ILE A 45 12.75 -5.51 19.30
N PRO A 46 12.48 -5.95 20.55
CA PRO A 46 13.28 -5.53 21.69
C PRO A 46 14.67 -6.16 21.63
N MET A 47 15.70 -5.34 21.82
CA MET A 47 17.10 -5.76 21.83
C MET A 47 17.81 -5.14 23.04
N ARG A 48 18.43 -5.98 23.88
CA ARG A 48 19.30 -5.50 24.95
C ARG A 48 20.69 -5.20 24.41
N ILE A 49 21.16 -3.99 24.64
CA ILE A 49 22.46 -3.48 24.22
C ILE A 49 23.12 -2.73 25.38
N LEU A 50 24.43 -2.55 25.35
CA LEU A 50 25.11 -1.74 26.35
C LEU A 50 25.15 -0.28 25.87
N GLU A 51 24.99 0.68 26.77
CA GLU A 51 25.18 2.10 26.42
C GLU A 51 26.59 2.40 25.88
N SER A 52 27.57 1.59 26.29
CA SER A 52 28.95 1.62 25.82
C SER A 52 29.19 0.85 24.51
N ASP A 53 28.17 0.23 23.91
CA ASP A 53 28.30 -0.37 22.58
C ASP A 53 28.58 0.74 21.55
N SER A 54 29.44 0.44 20.57
CA SER A 54 29.62 1.32 19.42
C SER A 54 28.47 1.14 18.43
N ILE A 55 28.23 2.13 17.57
CA ILE A 55 27.25 1.98 16.48
C ILE A 55 27.62 0.82 15.55
N GLU A 56 28.91 0.53 15.35
CA GLU A 56 29.37 -0.62 14.60
C GLU A 56 29.00 -1.96 15.27
N SER A 57 29.24 -2.10 16.59
CA SER A 57 28.88 -3.32 17.31
C SER A 57 27.37 -3.53 17.36
N LEU A 58 26.60 -2.45 17.47
CA LEU A 58 25.13 -2.47 17.36
C LEU A 58 24.66 -2.97 15.99
N LYS A 59 25.22 -2.44 14.88
CA LYS A 59 24.92 -2.90 13.52
C LYS A 59 25.31 -4.37 13.29
N LEU A 60 26.43 -4.80 13.87
CA LEU A 60 26.87 -6.19 13.82
C LEU A 60 25.92 -7.11 14.61
N ARG A 61 25.44 -6.68 15.79
CA ARG A 61 24.45 -7.42 16.58
C ARG A 61 23.11 -7.54 15.85
N ILE A 62 22.67 -6.47 15.20
CA ILE A 62 21.49 -6.46 14.31
C ILE A 62 21.70 -7.41 13.12
N GLN A 63 22.90 -7.47 12.55
CA GLN A 63 23.26 -8.43 11.50
C GLN A 63 23.12 -9.87 11.99
N THR A 64 23.64 -10.19 13.18
CA THR A 64 23.60 -11.55 13.73
C THR A 64 22.18 -11.98 14.09
N CYS A 65 21.33 -11.06 14.57
CA CYS A 65 19.95 -11.36 14.95
C CYS A 65 18.97 -11.46 13.76
N LYS A 66 19.31 -10.88 12.59
CA LYS A 66 18.36 -10.73 11.46
C LYS A 66 18.93 -10.93 10.05
N GLY A 67 20.22 -11.23 9.89
CA GLY A 67 20.83 -11.54 8.59
C GLY A 67 21.15 -10.32 7.69
N PHE A 68 21.11 -9.08 8.21
CA PHE A 68 21.35 -7.86 7.42
C PHE A 68 22.84 -7.49 7.31
N VAL A 69 23.38 -7.20 6.11
CA VAL A 69 24.82 -6.81 5.96
C VAL A 69 25.09 -5.41 6.51
N VAL A 70 26.07 -5.23 7.42
CA VAL A 70 26.42 -3.94 8.11
C VAL A 70 26.46 -2.72 7.16
N LYS A 71 27.06 -2.89 5.97
CA LYS A 71 27.24 -1.78 5.01
C LYS A 71 25.94 -1.23 4.41
N ASN A 72 24.83 -1.96 4.52
CA ASN A 72 23.51 -1.58 4.03
C ASN A 72 22.55 -1.18 5.16
N GLN A 73 23.01 -1.19 6.42
CA GLN A 73 22.18 -0.81 7.56
C GLN A 73 22.29 0.70 7.84
N LYS A 74 21.21 1.42 7.55
CA LYS A 74 21.02 2.79 8.03
C LYS A 74 20.13 2.76 9.27
N LEU A 75 20.70 3.14 10.41
CA LEU A 75 19.98 3.24 11.68
C LEU A 75 19.64 4.69 11.97
N VAL A 76 18.39 4.95 12.32
CA VAL A 76 17.88 6.28 12.65
C VAL A 76 17.19 6.24 14.02
N CYS A 77 17.57 7.13 14.93
CA CYS A 77 16.94 7.28 16.24
C CYS A 77 16.45 8.72 16.41
N GLY A 78 15.18 8.92 16.74
CA GLY A 78 14.62 10.28 16.93
C GLY A 78 14.83 11.22 15.73
N GLY A 79 14.86 10.68 14.51
CA GLY A 79 15.13 11.43 13.28
C GLY A 79 16.61 11.71 13.00
N ARG A 80 17.54 11.31 13.87
CA ARG A 80 18.99 11.43 13.65
C ARG A 80 19.56 10.11 13.16
N GLU A 81 20.29 10.15 12.04
CA GLU A 81 21.04 9.00 11.56
C GLU A 81 22.25 8.71 12.46
N LEU A 82 22.38 7.46 12.90
CA LEU A 82 23.54 6.94 13.61
C LEU A 82 24.65 6.62 12.59
N ALA A 83 25.24 7.68 12.03
CA ALA A 83 26.14 7.58 10.87
C ALA A 83 27.60 7.25 11.23
N ARG A 84 28.07 7.63 12.43
CA ARG A 84 29.48 7.45 12.85
C ARG A 84 29.67 6.09 13.56
N SER A 85 30.36 5.17 12.90
CA SER A 85 30.57 3.78 13.37
C SER A 85 31.29 3.68 14.73
N ASN A 86 32.26 4.56 15.00
CA ASN A 86 33.08 4.52 16.22
C ASN A 86 32.48 5.28 17.41
N SER A 87 31.35 5.96 17.21
CA SER A 87 30.65 6.64 18.31
C SER A 87 29.88 5.63 19.15
N LEU A 88 29.70 5.92 20.44
CA LEU A 88 28.93 5.08 21.34
C LEU A 88 27.43 5.32 21.18
N VAL A 89 26.62 4.33 21.54
CA VAL A 89 25.16 4.43 21.54
C VAL A 89 24.67 5.60 22.39
N ARG A 90 25.24 5.79 23.59
CA ARG A 90 24.93 6.94 24.47
C ARG A 90 25.30 8.30 23.88
N ASP A 91 26.30 8.39 23.00
CA ASP A 91 26.71 9.67 22.39
C ASP A 91 25.62 10.24 21.45
N TYR A 92 24.69 9.38 21.02
CA TYR A 92 23.52 9.77 20.25
C TYR A 92 22.26 10.02 21.10
N GLY A 93 22.37 9.91 22.42
CA GLY A 93 21.25 10.06 23.35
C GLY A 93 20.23 8.92 23.28
N VAL A 94 20.68 7.72 22.87
CA VAL A 94 19.84 6.52 22.86
C VAL A 94 19.78 5.93 24.25
N ASN A 95 18.57 5.85 24.82
CA ASN A 95 18.29 5.34 26.16
C ASN A 95 17.33 4.14 26.11
N ASP A 96 17.08 3.53 27.28
CA ASP A 96 16.08 2.47 27.43
C ASP A 96 14.71 2.89 26.87
N GLY A 97 14.09 1.99 26.11
CA GLY A 97 12.82 2.20 25.43
C GLY A 97 12.88 2.98 24.12
N ASN A 98 14.06 3.45 23.67
CA ASN A 98 14.17 4.16 22.39
C ASN A 98 14.01 3.25 21.18
N VAL A 99 13.39 3.81 20.12
CA VAL A 99 13.11 3.11 18.87
C VAL A 99 14.19 3.45 17.83
N LEU A 100 14.86 2.42 17.32
CA LEU A 100 15.84 2.50 16.24
C LEU A 100 15.18 2.06 14.93
N HIS A 101 15.01 2.97 13.99
CA HIS A 101 14.50 2.64 12.66
C HIS A 101 15.63 2.12 11.77
N LEU A 102 15.49 0.89 11.29
CA LEU A 102 16.36 0.32 10.26
C LEU A 102 15.77 0.64 8.88
N VAL A 103 16.49 1.44 8.09
CA VAL A 103 16.09 1.80 6.73
C VAL A 103 16.84 0.93 5.74
N LEU A 104 16.11 0.24 4.86
CA LEU A 104 16.68 -0.59 3.80
C LEU A 104 16.44 -0.01 2.41
N LYS A 105 17.34 -0.30 1.47
CA LYS A 105 17.22 0.09 0.07
C LYS A 105 16.64 -1.08 -0.75
N LEU A 106 15.70 -0.79 -1.65
CA LEU A 106 15.00 -1.75 -2.53
C LEU A 106 15.92 -2.50 -3.53
N SER A 107 17.21 -2.16 -3.61
CA SER A 107 18.24 -2.90 -4.37
C SER A 107 18.59 -4.28 -3.79
N ASP A 108 17.98 -4.66 -2.66
CA ASP A 108 18.33 -5.85 -1.87
C ASP A 108 17.48 -7.10 -2.18
N LEU A 109 16.51 -7.03 -3.11
CA LEU A 109 15.63 -8.14 -3.47
C LEU A 109 16.05 -8.78 -4.81
N GLN A 110 16.25 -10.10 -4.80
CA GLN A 110 16.46 -10.97 -5.96
C GLN A 110 15.17 -11.71 -6.33
N VAL A 111 14.98 -11.96 -7.63
CA VAL A 111 13.87 -12.77 -8.12
C VAL A 111 14.38 -14.17 -8.43
N ILE A 112 13.64 -15.19 -7.99
CA ILE A 112 13.86 -16.60 -8.35
C ILE A 112 12.60 -17.18 -9.00
N ASN A 113 12.76 -18.02 -10.01
CA ASN A 113 11.67 -18.74 -10.64
C ASN A 113 11.76 -20.21 -10.27
N VAL A 114 10.68 -20.81 -9.76
CA VAL A 114 10.62 -22.23 -9.41
C VAL A 114 9.65 -22.94 -10.31
N LYS A 115 10.14 -23.93 -11.06
CA LYS A 115 9.31 -24.78 -11.91
C LYS A 115 9.09 -26.14 -11.26
N THR A 116 7.84 -26.51 -11.05
CA THR A 116 7.49 -27.81 -10.46
C THR A 116 7.52 -28.93 -11.49
N SER A 117 7.57 -30.17 -11.02
CA SER A 117 7.45 -31.37 -11.87
C SER A 117 6.11 -31.48 -12.63
N SER A 118 5.08 -30.72 -12.22
CA SER A 118 3.81 -30.59 -12.95
C SER A 118 3.85 -29.54 -14.06
N GLY A 119 4.98 -28.84 -14.23
CA GLY A 119 5.19 -27.81 -15.26
C GLY A 119 4.71 -26.42 -14.86
N LYS A 120 4.23 -26.22 -13.63
CA LYS A 120 3.83 -24.89 -13.13
C LYS A 120 5.05 -24.09 -12.70
N GLU A 121 5.02 -22.79 -12.97
CA GLU A 121 6.09 -21.86 -12.65
C GLU A 121 5.63 -20.87 -11.58
N PHE A 122 6.46 -20.68 -10.55
CA PHE A 122 6.22 -19.78 -9.43
C PHE A 122 7.37 -18.79 -9.32
N THR A 123 7.08 -17.50 -9.29
CA THR A 123 8.09 -16.45 -9.09
C THR A 123 8.10 -16.00 -7.64
N PHE A 124 9.26 -16.02 -7.01
CA PHE A 124 9.47 -15.55 -5.64
C PHE A 124 10.45 -14.39 -5.60
N HIS A 125 10.17 -13.44 -4.72
CA HIS A 125 11.08 -12.35 -4.39
C HIS A 125 11.81 -12.72 -3.10
N VAL A 126 13.11 -13.00 -3.23
CA VAL A 126 13.99 -13.47 -2.17
C VAL A 126 15.08 -12.43 -1.95
N ARG A 127 15.38 -12.09 -0.70
CA ARG A 127 16.38 -11.06 -0.39
C ARG A 127 17.82 -11.57 -0.63
N ARG A 128 18.68 -10.73 -1.21
CA ARG A 128 20.14 -10.93 -1.22
C ARG A 128 20.70 -10.84 0.20
N GLY A 129 21.08 -11.97 0.77
CA GLY A 129 21.83 -12.11 2.03
C GLY A 129 21.67 -13.51 2.65
N ARG A 130 22.46 -13.81 3.69
CA ARG A 130 22.28 -15.07 4.45
C ARG A 130 20.97 -15.00 5.24
N GLY A 131 19.99 -15.80 4.86
CA GLY A 131 18.68 -15.87 5.52
C GLY A 131 17.53 -16.45 4.66
N CYS A 132 17.74 -16.67 3.36
CA CYS A 132 16.83 -17.46 2.54
C CYS A 132 17.51 -18.74 2.08
N ASP A 133 17.05 -19.86 2.61
CA ASP A 133 17.51 -21.19 2.24
C ASP A 133 16.48 -21.92 1.35
N VAL A 134 16.89 -23.04 0.80
CA VAL A 134 16.06 -23.87 -0.09
C VAL A 134 14.82 -24.41 0.65
N GLY A 135 14.91 -24.65 1.97
CA GLY A 135 13.80 -25.09 2.80
C GLY A 135 12.64 -24.09 2.87
N TYR A 136 12.95 -22.79 3.01
CA TYR A 136 11.95 -21.73 2.98
C TYR A 136 11.14 -21.73 1.68
N VAL A 137 11.81 -21.89 0.53
CA VAL A 137 11.17 -21.91 -0.79
C VAL A 137 10.21 -23.11 -0.94
N LYS A 138 10.60 -24.30 -0.45
CA LYS A 138 9.71 -25.49 -0.43
C LYS A 138 8.43 -25.23 0.37
N GLN A 139 8.56 -24.62 1.55
CA GLN A 139 7.41 -24.33 2.41
C GLN A 139 6.44 -23.34 1.75
N GLN A 140 6.95 -22.35 1.02
CA GLN A 140 6.11 -21.38 0.30
C GLN A 140 5.35 -22.01 -0.87
N ILE A 141 5.94 -23.01 -1.54
CA ILE A 141 5.27 -23.74 -2.62
C ILE A 141 4.18 -24.68 -2.06
N ALA A 142 4.47 -25.37 -0.95
CA ALA A 142 3.51 -26.25 -0.28
C ALA A 142 2.24 -25.51 0.21
N LYS A 143 2.38 -24.23 0.60
CA LYS A 143 1.24 -23.37 0.99
C LYS A 143 0.39 -22.93 -0.19
N ARG A 144 0.98 -22.77 -1.38
CA ARG A 144 0.32 -22.24 -2.59
C ARG A 144 -0.35 -23.31 -3.46
N GLU A 145 0.06 -24.57 -3.36
CA GLU A 145 -0.51 -25.67 -4.17
C GLU A 145 -1.08 -26.80 -3.30
N LYS A 146 -2.41 -27.01 -3.38
CA LYS A 146 -3.10 -28.12 -2.70
C LYS A 146 -2.69 -29.46 -3.33
N GLY A 147 -1.84 -30.22 -2.62
CA GLY A 147 -1.36 -31.54 -3.04
C GLY A 147 0.04 -31.91 -2.54
N PHE A 148 0.79 -30.96 -1.96
CA PHE A 148 2.11 -31.18 -1.39
C PHE A 148 2.08 -31.13 0.14
N THR A 149 1.61 -32.21 0.76
CA THR A 149 1.48 -32.28 2.23
C THR A 149 2.71 -32.85 2.94
N ASP A 150 3.66 -33.43 2.20
CA ASP A 150 4.88 -33.99 2.77
C ASP A 150 6.12 -33.26 2.22
N LEU A 151 6.89 -32.63 3.12
CA LEU A 151 8.07 -31.83 2.77
C LEU A 151 9.29 -32.72 2.48
N ASP A 152 9.30 -33.94 3.02
CA ASP A 152 10.40 -34.91 2.87
C ASP A 152 10.45 -35.55 1.47
N ASP A 153 9.34 -35.51 0.71
CA ASP A 153 9.23 -36.06 -0.65
C ASP A 153 9.58 -35.04 -1.77
N GLN A 154 10.07 -33.86 -1.40
CA GLN A 154 10.41 -32.77 -2.31
C GLN A 154 11.92 -32.61 -2.50
N GLU A 155 12.41 -32.81 -3.74
CA GLU A 155 13.79 -32.54 -4.14
C GLU A 155 13.87 -31.25 -4.97
N VAL A 156 14.68 -30.27 -4.55
CA VAL A 156 14.97 -29.08 -5.36
C VAL A 156 16.28 -29.31 -6.11
N VAL A 157 16.28 -29.05 -7.41
CA VAL A 157 17.41 -29.21 -8.31
C VAL A 157 17.70 -27.90 -9.04
N PHE A 158 18.98 -27.57 -9.16
CA PHE A 158 19.47 -26.42 -9.92
C PHE A 158 20.63 -26.87 -10.80
N ASP A 159 20.56 -26.60 -12.12
CA ASP A 159 21.55 -27.05 -13.11
C ASP A 159 21.89 -28.55 -13.05
N GLY A 160 20.92 -29.38 -12.66
CA GLY A 160 21.09 -30.83 -12.53
C GLY A 160 21.69 -31.30 -11.20
N GLU A 161 22.07 -30.40 -10.30
CA GLU A 161 22.56 -30.71 -8.96
C GLU A 161 21.44 -30.65 -7.91
N ARG A 162 21.43 -31.62 -6.99
CA ARG A 162 20.49 -31.64 -5.85
C ARG A 162 20.90 -30.61 -4.82
N LEU A 163 19.93 -29.84 -4.33
CA LEU A 163 20.15 -28.80 -3.33
C LEU A 163 19.64 -29.27 -1.96
N GLU A 164 20.49 -29.13 -0.94
CA GLU A 164 20.12 -29.37 0.45
C GLU A 164 19.33 -28.18 1.01
N ASP A 165 18.42 -28.46 1.94
CA ASP A 165 17.45 -27.48 2.45
C ASP A 165 18.11 -26.30 3.18
N GLN A 166 19.31 -26.51 3.73
CA GLN A 166 20.11 -25.52 4.45
C GLN A 166 20.98 -24.66 3.51
N ARG A 167 21.01 -24.97 2.21
CA ARG A 167 21.80 -24.23 1.22
C ARG A 167 21.13 -22.90 0.91
N LEU A 168 21.91 -21.82 0.93
CA LEU A 168 21.40 -20.46 0.72
C LEU A 168 21.12 -20.20 -0.76
N ILE A 169 20.01 -19.52 -1.05
CA ILE A 169 19.60 -19.16 -2.42
C ILE A 169 20.61 -18.22 -3.09
N ASP A 170 21.22 -17.32 -2.32
CA ASP A 170 22.28 -16.40 -2.77
C ASP A 170 23.53 -17.10 -3.30
N ASP A 171 23.85 -18.29 -2.78
CA ASP A 171 25.02 -19.06 -3.20
C ASP A 171 24.76 -19.84 -4.50
N ILE A 172 23.48 -20.00 -4.86
CA ILE A 172 22.98 -20.82 -5.96
C ILE A 172 22.63 -19.93 -7.16
N CYS A 173 21.86 -18.86 -6.93
CA CYS A 173 21.35 -17.97 -7.95
C CYS A 173 22.14 -16.65 -7.92
N LYS A 174 23.15 -16.48 -8.79
CA LYS A 174 23.96 -15.24 -8.83
C LYS A 174 23.37 -14.12 -9.69
N HIS A 175 22.34 -14.43 -10.48
CA HIS A 175 21.69 -13.53 -11.44
C HIS A 175 20.16 -13.55 -11.28
N ASN A 176 19.47 -12.51 -11.77
CA ASN A 176 18.03 -12.30 -11.55
C ASN A 176 17.11 -13.20 -12.42
N ASP A 177 17.68 -14.15 -13.16
CA ASP A 177 16.96 -15.04 -14.10
C ASP A 177 17.16 -16.54 -13.78
N ALA A 178 17.61 -16.88 -12.57
CA ALA A 178 17.86 -18.25 -12.19
C ALA A 178 16.56 -19.06 -12.02
N VAL A 179 16.49 -20.24 -12.64
CA VAL A 179 15.34 -21.14 -12.58
C VAL A 179 15.69 -22.37 -11.74
N LEU A 180 14.99 -22.54 -10.61
CA LEU A 180 15.07 -23.73 -9.74
C LEU A 180 14.01 -24.73 -10.17
N HIS A 181 14.35 -26.01 -10.23
CA HIS A 181 13.42 -27.09 -10.54
C HIS A 181 13.01 -27.84 -9.27
N LEU A 182 11.73 -27.88 -8.94
CA LEU A 182 11.19 -28.67 -7.82
C LEU A 182 10.66 -30.01 -8.35
N LEU A 183 11.36 -31.09 -8.01
CA LEU A 183 11.02 -32.47 -8.32
C LEU A 183 10.35 -33.12 -7.10
N VAL A 184 9.09 -33.50 -7.23
CA VAL A 184 8.38 -34.23 -6.16
C VAL A 184 8.38 -35.72 -6.48
N ARG A 185 8.98 -36.52 -5.59
CA ARG A 185 8.91 -37.98 -5.68
C ARG A 185 7.56 -38.41 -5.17
N LYS A 186 6.67 -38.87 -6.06
CA LYS A 186 5.49 -39.61 -5.63
C LYS A 186 5.94 -40.99 -5.19
N SER A 187 6.01 -41.22 -3.88
CA SER A 187 6.12 -42.55 -3.32
C SER A 187 4.83 -43.33 -3.63
N ALA A 188 4.81 -44.04 -4.76
CA ALA A 188 3.73 -44.98 -5.06
C ALA A 188 3.77 -46.10 -4.01
N LYS A 189 2.76 -46.15 -3.14
CA LYS A 189 2.51 -47.34 -2.32
C LYS A 189 2.05 -48.47 -3.25
N VAL A 190 3.03 -49.20 -3.80
CA VAL A 190 2.79 -50.41 -4.58
C VAL A 190 2.36 -51.52 -3.62
N ARG A 191 1.07 -51.82 -3.57
CA ARG A 191 0.61 -53.15 -3.12
C ARG A 191 0.71 -54.10 -4.30
N ALA A 192 1.69 -55.00 -4.24
CA ALA A 192 1.84 -56.06 -5.22
C ALA A 192 0.72 -57.11 -5.05
N LYS A 193 -0.05 -57.34 -6.12
CA LYS A 193 -0.71 -58.62 -6.39
C LYS A 193 -0.16 -59.12 -7.73
N PRO A 194 0.39 -60.34 -7.82
CA PRO A 194 1.06 -60.81 -9.02
C PRO A 194 0.03 -61.30 -10.03
N VAL A 195 -0.02 -60.71 -11.23
CA VAL A 195 -0.47 -61.39 -12.47
C VAL A 195 0.28 -60.82 -13.68
N ALA A 196 0.70 -61.73 -14.55
CA ALA A 196 1.59 -61.64 -15.71
C ALA A 196 1.59 -60.37 -16.61
N LYS A 197 2.83 -59.93 -16.88
CA LYS A 197 3.45 -59.38 -18.12
C LYS A 197 2.64 -58.39 -19.01
N ASN A 198 3.12 -57.13 -18.94
CA ASN A 198 3.04 -56.00 -19.90
C ASN A 198 1.82 -55.05 -19.78
N PHE A 199 2.09 -53.78 -19.44
CA PHE A 199 1.18 -52.65 -19.60
C PHE A 199 1.81 -51.62 -20.55
N GLU A 200 1.09 -51.29 -21.62
CA GLU A 200 1.32 -50.15 -22.50
C GLU A 200 0.01 -49.35 -22.52
N LEU A 201 0.05 -48.03 -22.26
CA LEU A 201 -1.12 -47.16 -22.41
C LEU A 201 -0.69 -45.74 -22.82
N SER A 202 -1.25 -45.32 -23.96
CA SER A 202 -1.03 -44.08 -24.69
C SER A 202 -2.08 -43.01 -24.38
N ILE A 203 -1.71 -41.74 -24.60
CA ILE A 203 -2.54 -40.54 -24.38
C ILE A 203 -3.04 -40.03 -25.74
N MET A 204 -4.34 -39.70 -25.85
CA MET A 204 -4.87 -38.95 -26.99
C MET A 204 -5.74 -37.77 -26.54
N ALA A 205 -5.44 -36.59 -27.08
CA ALA A 205 -6.25 -35.37 -27.03
C ALA A 205 -7.12 -35.24 -28.30
N PRO A 206 -8.30 -34.59 -28.25
CA PRO A 206 -9.10 -34.36 -29.46
C PRO A 206 -8.78 -33.03 -30.15
N LYS A 207 -8.63 -33.07 -31.48
CA LYS A 207 -8.64 -31.93 -32.40
C LYS A 207 -10.00 -31.77 -33.10
N SER A 208 -10.26 -30.53 -33.49
CA SER A 208 -11.29 -29.99 -34.39
C SER A 208 -11.53 -30.77 -35.69
N LYS A 209 -12.77 -30.75 -36.20
CA LYS A 209 -13.12 -31.08 -37.61
C LYS A 209 -13.93 -29.95 -38.24
N GLY A 210 -13.62 -29.63 -39.50
CA GLY A 210 -14.42 -28.80 -40.40
C GLY A 210 -15.04 -29.59 -41.57
N LYS A 211 -15.41 -28.85 -42.63
CA LYS A 211 -15.99 -29.18 -43.97
C LYS A 211 -17.52 -28.98 -44.08
N ARG A 212 -18.11 -28.49 -45.19
CA ARG A 212 -17.68 -28.29 -46.60
C ARG A 212 -18.65 -27.35 -47.38
N ASP A 213 -18.22 -26.96 -48.58
CA ASP A 213 -18.71 -25.98 -49.59
C ASP A 213 -20.05 -26.26 -50.32
N ASN A 214 -20.67 -25.23 -50.95
CA ASN A 214 -20.82 -25.08 -52.42
C ASN A 214 -21.74 -23.90 -52.90
N ASP A 215 -21.16 -23.07 -53.79
CA ASP A 215 -21.60 -22.45 -55.06
C ASP A 215 -22.88 -21.59 -55.35
N VAL A 216 -22.57 -20.37 -55.85
CA VAL A 216 -23.02 -19.60 -57.06
C VAL A 216 -24.47 -19.07 -57.22
N GLY A 217 -24.56 -17.76 -57.49
CA GLY A 217 -25.71 -17.09 -58.15
C GLY A 217 -25.53 -15.56 -58.31
N GLU A 218 -25.54 -15.07 -59.54
CA GLU A 218 -25.25 -13.71 -60.02
C GLU A 218 -26.43 -12.71 -59.97
N THR A 219 -26.08 -11.41 -60.10
CA THR A 219 -26.79 -10.27 -60.76
C THR A 219 -27.66 -9.24 -59.99
N ASN A 220 -27.24 -7.97 -60.21
CA ASN A 220 -27.96 -6.73 -60.53
C ASN A 220 -28.78 -5.93 -59.50
N GLY A 221 -28.43 -4.62 -59.40
CA GLY A 221 -29.38 -3.55 -59.70
C GLY A 221 -29.74 -2.55 -58.59
N GLY A 222 -29.04 -1.40 -58.60
CA GLY A 222 -29.49 -0.02 -58.29
C GLY A 222 -30.62 0.29 -57.29
N VAL A 223 -30.41 1.31 -56.44
CA VAL A 223 -30.94 2.68 -56.64
C VAL A 223 -30.59 3.56 -55.43
N GLN A 224 -30.04 4.74 -55.74
CA GLN A 224 -29.76 5.88 -54.89
C GLN A 224 -31.04 6.58 -54.43
N TYR A 225 -31.02 7.15 -53.22
CA TYR A 225 -31.75 8.38 -52.91
C TYR A 225 -30.83 9.33 -52.14
N GLU A 226 -30.34 10.35 -52.83
CA GLU A 226 -29.79 11.57 -52.24
C GLU A 226 -30.94 12.49 -51.83
N ALA A 227 -30.83 13.09 -50.64
CA ALA A 227 -31.48 14.35 -50.32
C ALA A 227 -30.47 15.25 -49.60
N ASP A 228 -30.18 16.37 -50.25
CA ASP A 228 -29.29 17.45 -49.89
C ASP A 228 -29.49 18.01 -48.48
N ARG A 229 -28.37 18.25 -47.78
CA ARG A 229 -27.85 19.61 -47.49
C ARG A 229 -26.56 19.52 -46.68
N LYS A 230 -25.43 19.82 -47.35
CA LYS A 230 -24.10 19.99 -46.75
C LYS A 230 -24.11 21.16 -45.74
N PHE A 231 -24.31 20.86 -44.46
CA PHE A 231 -23.54 21.56 -43.43
C PHE A 231 -22.14 20.93 -43.49
N VAL A 232 -21.12 21.68 -43.87
CA VAL A 232 -19.73 21.26 -43.64
C VAL A 232 -19.50 21.48 -42.15
N PRO A 233 -19.45 20.44 -41.29
CA PRO A 233 -18.83 20.62 -40.00
C PRO A 233 -17.38 20.89 -40.35
N ARG A 234 -16.83 22.04 -39.96
CA ARG A 234 -15.37 22.18 -39.92
C ARG A 234 -14.87 20.93 -39.19
N LYS A 235 -14.15 20.05 -39.90
CA LYS A 235 -13.45 18.93 -39.26
C LYS A 235 -12.75 19.55 -38.06
N PRO A 236 -13.00 19.08 -36.82
CA PRO A 236 -12.15 19.49 -35.72
C PRO A 236 -10.72 19.24 -36.19
N PRO A 237 -9.76 20.15 -35.89
CA PRO A 237 -8.36 19.88 -36.21
C PRO A 237 -8.04 18.45 -35.78
N GLU A 238 -7.31 17.68 -36.59
CA GLU A 238 -6.88 16.34 -36.21
C GLU A 238 -6.23 16.45 -34.83
N ARG A 239 -6.96 15.97 -33.81
CA ARG A 239 -6.54 16.06 -32.42
C ARG A 239 -5.89 14.74 -32.10
N ASP A 240 -4.60 14.79 -31.80
CA ASP A 240 -3.81 13.63 -31.40
C ASP A 240 -4.11 13.18 -29.95
N PHE A 241 -5.17 13.73 -29.34
CA PHE A 241 -5.56 13.44 -27.96
C PHE A 241 -7.07 13.55 -27.73
N ILE A 242 -7.54 12.88 -26.67
CA ILE A 242 -8.91 12.94 -26.15
C ILE A 242 -8.80 13.21 -24.65
N LEU A 243 -9.69 14.04 -24.09
CA LEU A 243 -9.88 14.16 -22.64
C LEU A 243 -11.37 14.44 -22.37
N GLU A 244 -12.07 13.43 -21.88
CA GLU A 244 -13.52 13.47 -21.66
C GLU A 244 -13.86 12.95 -20.27
N PRO A 245 -14.72 13.61 -19.48
CA PRO A 245 -15.19 13.05 -18.23
C PRO A 245 -16.01 11.79 -18.46
N VAL A 246 -15.82 10.78 -17.61
CA VAL A 246 -16.65 9.57 -17.62
C VAL A 246 -17.83 9.79 -16.70
N ILE A 247 -18.99 10.09 -17.28
CA ILE A 247 -20.24 10.30 -16.55
C ILE A 247 -21.17 9.12 -16.84
N VAL A 248 -21.35 8.24 -15.86
CA VAL A 248 -22.21 7.06 -16.00
C VAL A 248 -23.69 7.44 -15.88
N ASN A 249 -24.03 8.34 -14.95
CA ASN A 249 -25.39 8.84 -14.78
C ASN A 249 -25.53 10.24 -15.40
N PRO A 250 -26.26 10.39 -16.53
CA PRO A 250 -26.38 11.65 -17.25
C PRO A 250 -27.05 12.79 -16.46
N LYS A 251 -27.74 12.46 -15.35
CA LYS A 251 -28.38 13.46 -14.47
C LYS A 251 -27.37 14.17 -13.56
N VAL A 252 -26.16 13.63 -13.41
CA VAL A 252 -25.12 14.17 -12.55
C VAL A 252 -24.44 15.34 -13.26
N GLN A 253 -24.42 16.49 -12.60
CA GLN A 253 -23.60 17.62 -13.04
C GLN A 253 -22.29 17.64 -12.24
N LEU A 254 -21.17 17.78 -12.94
CA LEU A 254 -19.86 17.94 -12.31
C LEU A 254 -19.76 19.30 -11.61
N SER A 255 -19.09 19.32 -10.46
CA SER A 255 -18.85 20.56 -9.73
C SER A 255 -18.04 21.56 -10.56
N SER A 256 -18.21 22.85 -10.29
CA SER A 256 -17.49 23.90 -11.04
C SER A 256 -15.97 23.77 -10.95
N VAL A 257 -15.46 23.21 -9.84
CA VAL A 257 -14.03 22.97 -9.63
C VAL A 257 -13.52 21.84 -10.52
N ILE A 258 -14.24 20.72 -10.62
CA ILE A 258 -13.90 19.60 -11.51
C ILE A 258 -13.93 20.05 -12.98
N VAL A 259 -14.97 20.80 -13.39
CA VAL A 259 -15.08 21.32 -14.76
C VAL A 259 -13.91 22.24 -15.10
N LYS A 260 -13.51 23.14 -14.18
CA LYS A 260 -12.34 24.02 -14.35
C LYS A 260 -11.06 23.22 -14.44
N MET A 261 -10.86 22.20 -13.60
CA MET A 261 -9.70 21.33 -13.64
C MET A 261 -9.59 20.64 -15.00
N ILE A 262 -10.65 19.95 -15.46
CA ILE A 262 -10.67 19.26 -16.77
C ILE A 262 -10.37 20.26 -17.90
N LYS A 263 -10.97 21.46 -17.86
CA LYS A 263 -10.74 22.48 -18.88
C LYS A 263 -9.27 22.93 -18.91
N SER A 264 -8.68 23.22 -17.75
CA SER A 264 -7.26 23.61 -17.68
C SER A 264 -6.33 22.50 -18.17
N THR A 265 -6.62 21.25 -17.83
CA THR A 265 -5.90 20.07 -18.35
C THR A 265 -6.04 19.96 -19.87
N PHE A 266 -7.25 20.16 -20.39
CA PHE A 266 -7.54 20.16 -21.82
C PHE A 266 -6.77 21.27 -22.56
N ASP A 267 -6.77 22.49 -22.02
CA ASP A 267 -6.07 23.65 -22.59
C ASP A 267 -4.54 23.43 -22.64
N GLY A 268 -3.98 22.75 -21.63
CA GLY A 268 -2.59 22.30 -21.62
C GLY A 268 -2.26 21.34 -22.76
N LEU A 269 -3.07 20.28 -22.92
CA LEU A 269 -2.93 19.32 -24.02
C LEU A 269 -3.09 19.99 -25.39
N CYS A 270 -4.07 20.89 -25.55
CA CYS A 270 -4.24 21.72 -26.75
C CYS A 270 -3.00 22.55 -27.07
N SER A 271 -2.29 23.01 -26.03
CA SER A 271 -1.05 23.80 -26.15
C SER A 271 0.19 22.91 -26.30
N LYS A 272 0.02 21.62 -26.66
CA LYS A 272 1.08 20.63 -26.85
C LYS A 272 1.95 20.39 -25.60
N LYS A 273 1.38 20.59 -24.41
CA LYS A 273 2.03 20.24 -23.16
C LYS A 273 1.79 18.76 -22.89
N ASN A 274 2.82 17.95 -23.13
CA ASN A 274 2.73 16.51 -22.97
C ASN A 274 2.57 16.13 -21.49
N PRO A 275 1.78 15.08 -21.16
CA PRO A 275 1.77 14.49 -19.83
C PRO A 275 3.17 14.08 -19.38
N ILE A 276 3.55 14.42 -18.16
CA ILE A 276 4.86 14.11 -17.58
C ILE A 276 4.68 12.95 -16.61
N ARG A 277 5.23 11.78 -16.93
CA ARG A 277 5.17 10.61 -16.05
C ARG A 277 6.00 10.86 -14.79
N SER A 278 5.43 10.58 -13.62
CA SER A 278 6.16 10.58 -12.36
C SER A 278 7.31 9.57 -12.40
N MET A 279 8.44 9.90 -11.78
CA MET A 279 9.57 8.97 -11.63
C MET A 279 9.41 8.07 -10.40
N GLU A 280 8.51 8.42 -9.49
CA GLU A 280 8.21 7.72 -8.24
C GLU A 280 6.90 6.91 -8.34
N GLY A 281 6.66 6.04 -7.36
CA GLY A 281 5.50 5.16 -7.30
C GLY A 281 5.61 3.89 -8.14
N THR A 282 4.64 2.99 -7.95
CA THR A 282 4.60 1.63 -8.50
C THR A 282 3.77 1.51 -9.79
N GLY A 283 2.96 2.51 -10.10
CA GLY A 283 2.10 2.58 -11.29
C GLY A 283 2.40 3.75 -12.23
N GLY A 284 1.55 3.93 -13.23
CA GLY A 284 1.53 5.10 -14.09
C GLY A 284 0.80 6.27 -13.43
N ALA A 285 1.54 7.34 -13.13
CA ALA A 285 0.98 8.61 -12.69
C ALA A 285 1.55 9.72 -13.58
N TYR A 286 0.69 10.59 -14.11
CA TYR A 286 1.06 11.59 -15.11
C TYR A 286 0.65 12.98 -14.64
N PHE A 287 1.63 13.86 -14.46
CA PHE A 287 1.40 15.26 -14.20
C PHE A 287 0.97 15.96 -15.49
N MET A 288 -0.16 16.64 -15.42
CA MET A 288 -0.73 17.41 -16.52
C MET A 288 -0.50 18.88 -16.26
N GLN A 289 -0.12 19.62 -17.30
CA GLN A 289 0.22 21.04 -17.19
C GLN A 289 -0.91 21.94 -17.69
N ASP A 290 -0.89 23.20 -17.29
CA ASP A 290 -1.70 24.26 -17.89
C ASP A 290 -1.22 24.63 -19.30
N SER A 291 -1.92 25.56 -19.98
CA SER A 291 -1.53 26.03 -21.31
C SER A 291 -0.14 26.70 -21.35
N SER A 292 0.29 27.33 -20.25
CA SER A 292 1.60 27.94 -20.16
C SER A 292 2.73 26.89 -20.06
N GLY A 293 2.45 25.72 -19.47
CA GLY A 293 3.43 24.70 -19.15
C GLY A 293 4.26 25.04 -17.91
N GLN A 294 3.88 26.07 -17.15
CA GLN A 294 4.59 26.50 -15.94
C GLN A 294 4.02 25.86 -14.68
N LYS A 295 2.76 25.40 -14.72
CA LYS A 295 2.07 24.85 -13.55
C LYS A 295 1.49 23.48 -13.84
N PHE A 296 1.51 22.62 -12.83
CA PHE A 296 0.72 21.39 -12.83
C PHE A 296 -0.71 21.70 -12.40
N VAL A 297 -1.68 21.13 -13.12
CA VAL A 297 -3.11 21.35 -12.88
C VAL A 297 -3.82 20.10 -12.37
N SER A 298 -3.35 18.93 -12.79
CA SER A 298 -3.94 17.64 -12.39
C SER A 298 -2.94 16.51 -12.51
N VAL A 299 -3.20 15.41 -11.82
CA VAL A 299 -2.50 14.13 -11.94
C VAL A 299 -3.48 13.10 -12.51
N PHE A 300 -3.10 12.46 -13.62
CA PHE A 300 -3.87 11.39 -14.24
C PHE A 300 -3.24 10.03 -13.91
N LYS A 301 -4.02 9.09 -13.38
CA LYS A 301 -3.61 7.71 -13.07
C LYS A 301 -4.45 6.72 -13.89
N PRO A 302 -3.92 6.17 -15.00
CA PRO A 302 -4.65 5.22 -15.83
C PRO A 302 -4.81 3.86 -15.15
N ILE A 303 -6.01 3.27 -15.26
CA ILE A 303 -6.39 1.96 -14.71
C ILE A 303 -5.48 0.83 -15.22
N ASP A 304 -5.17 0.85 -16.51
CA ASP A 304 -4.37 -0.20 -17.14
C ASP A 304 -2.86 -0.08 -16.87
N GLU A 305 -2.45 0.99 -16.18
CA GLU A 305 -1.07 1.27 -15.78
C GLU A 305 -0.85 1.16 -14.26
N GLU A 306 -1.87 0.75 -13.51
CA GLU A 306 -1.79 0.46 -12.08
C GLU A 306 -0.71 -0.60 -11.79
N PRO A 307 -0.25 -0.72 -10.53
CA PRO A 307 0.62 -1.81 -10.12
C PRO A 307 0.00 -3.16 -10.48
N LEU A 308 0.79 -4.05 -11.08
CA LEU A 308 0.37 -5.37 -11.58
C LEU A 308 -0.64 -5.35 -12.74
N ALA A 309 -0.94 -4.18 -13.32
CA ALA A 309 -1.79 -4.06 -14.50
C ALA A 309 -1.03 -4.36 -15.81
N ILE A 310 -1.79 -4.68 -16.87
CA ILE A 310 -1.25 -5.13 -18.16
C ILE A 310 -0.26 -4.17 -18.81
N ASN A 311 -0.47 -2.86 -18.67
CA ASN A 311 0.36 -1.82 -19.26
C ASN A 311 1.17 -1.07 -18.19
N ASN A 312 1.47 -1.70 -17.05
CA ASN A 312 2.26 -1.08 -16.00
C ASN A 312 3.63 -0.57 -16.52
N PRO A 313 3.95 0.74 -16.37
CA PRO A 313 5.20 1.31 -16.90
C PRO A 313 6.45 0.93 -16.10
N ARG A 314 6.28 0.37 -14.90
CA ARG A 314 7.38 -0.05 -14.01
C ARG A 314 7.83 -1.48 -14.23
N LYS A 315 7.23 -2.18 -15.20
CA LYS A 315 7.53 -3.58 -15.55
C LYS A 315 7.31 -4.54 -14.37
N LEU A 316 6.37 -4.20 -13.48
CA LEU A 316 5.90 -5.14 -12.48
C LEU A 316 5.18 -6.32 -13.17
N PRO A 317 5.28 -7.54 -12.63
CA PRO A 317 4.59 -8.68 -13.20
C PRO A 317 3.07 -8.48 -13.16
N MET A 318 2.36 -9.01 -14.15
CA MET A 318 0.90 -8.98 -14.16
C MET A 318 0.35 -9.84 -13.02
N SER A 319 -0.72 -9.36 -12.38
CA SER A 319 -1.41 -10.16 -11.36
C SER A 319 -2.02 -11.43 -11.96
N SER A 320 -1.77 -12.59 -11.34
CA SER A 320 -2.26 -13.89 -11.82
C SER A 320 -3.71 -14.19 -11.44
N ASP A 321 -4.19 -13.60 -10.34
CA ASP A 321 -5.52 -13.82 -9.77
C ASP A 321 -6.36 -12.53 -9.71
N GLY A 322 -5.81 -11.42 -10.20
CA GLY A 322 -6.42 -10.10 -10.20
C GLY A 322 -6.28 -9.34 -8.88
N GLU A 323 -5.60 -9.90 -7.88
CA GLU A 323 -5.28 -9.21 -6.62
C GLU A 323 -4.23 -8.11 -6.86
N GLY A 324 -4.43 -6.96 -6.22
CA GLY A 324 -3.51 -5.83 -6.24
C GLY A 324 -2.31 -6.02 -5.31
N LEU A 325 -1.54 -4.95 -5.06
CA LEU A 325 -0.42 -4.98 -4.12
C LEU A 325 -0.86 -5.13 -2.66
N LYS A 326 -2.09 -4.73 -2.34
CA LYS A 326 -2.69 -4.85 -1.01
C LYS A 326 -3.81 -5.89 -1.02
N LYS A 327 -3.82 -6.75 -0.01
CA LYS A 327 -4.84 -7.79 0.19
C LYS A 327 -6.23 -7.18 0.21
N GLY A 328 -7.15 -7.85 -0.48
CA GLY A 328 -8.53 -7.38 -0.65
C GLY A 328 -8.70 -6.22 -1.65
N THR A 329 -7.65 -5.79 -2.35
CA THR A 329 -7.77 -4.84 -3.47
C THR A 329 -7.58 -5.55 -4.80
N ARG A 330 -8.23 -5.06 -5.87
CA ARG A 330 -8.12 -5.63 -7.21
C ARG A 330 -7.43 -4.68 -8.18
N VAL A 331 -6.64 -5.26 -9.09
CA VAL A 331 -5.99 -4.51 -10.16
C VAL A 331 -7.04 -3.88 -11.07
N GLY A 332 -6.88 -2.59 -11.36
CA GLY A 332 -7.76 -1.83 -12.23
C GLY A 332 -8.96 -1.19 -11.52
N GLU A 333 -9.03 -1.28 -10.20
CA GLU A 333 -10.05 -0.62 -9.39
C GLU A 333 -9.55 0.63 -8.66
N GLY A 334 -8.25 0.92 -8.70
CA GLY A 334 -7.63 2.03 -7.96
C GLY A 334 -8.20 3.39 -8.33
N ALA A 335 -8.40 3.65 -9.63
CA ALA A 335 -9.01 4.89 -10.10
C ALA A 335 -10.43 5.14 -9.53
N PHE A 336 -11.23 4.08 -9.36
CA PHE A 336 -12.57 4.19 -8.77
C PHE A 336 -12.49 4.51 -7.28
N ARG A 337 -11.54 3.89 -6.57
CA ARG A 337 -11.29 4.12 -5.13
C ARG A 337 -10.84 5.55 -4.85
N GLU A 338 -9.99 6.12 -5.71
CA GLU A 338 -9.58 7.53 -5.66
C GLU A 338 -10.78 8.49 -5.78
N VAL A 339 -11.66 8.21 -6.75
CA VAL A 339 -12.87 9.02 -6.97
C VAL A 339 -13.86 8.85 -5.82
N ALA A 340 -14.00 7.64 -5.29
CA ALA A 340 -14.83 7.36 -4.13
C ALA A 340 -14.34 8.09 -2.88
N ALA A 341 -13.03 8.10 -2.63
CA ALA A 341 -12.47 8.83 -1.50
C ALA A 341 -12.81 10.32 -1.57
N TYR A 342 -12.69 10.94 -2.76
CA TYR A 342 -13.13 12.32 -2.95
C TYR A 342 -14.62 12.49 -2.69
N ILE A 343 -15.49 11.66 -3.29
CA ILE A 343 -16.95 11.75 -3.12
C ILE A 343 -17.35 11.60 -1.65
N LEU A 344 -16.75 10.64 -0.95
CA LEU A 344 -17.08 10.34 0.44
C LEU A 344 -16.46 11.35 1.41
N ASP A 345 -15.44 12.11 1.03
CA ASP A 345 -14.88 13.19 1.84
C ASP A 345 -15.78 14.44 1.95
N HIS A 346 -17.00 14.46 1.38
CA HIS A 346 -17.85 15.65 1.36
C HIS A 346 -18.63 15.88 2.67
N PRO A 347 -18.78 17.15 3.11
CA PRO A 347 -19.28 17.48 4.45
C PRO A 347 -20.80 17.32 4.65
N ARG A 348 -21.61 17.03 3.60
CA ARG A 348 -23.08 16.79 3.66
C ARG A 348 -23.64 16.68 2.24
N TRP A 349 -23.88 15.46 1.72
CA TRP A 349 -24.76 15.08 0.58
C TRP A 349 -24.83 15.97 -0.68
N THR A 350 -23.96 16.96 -0.82
CA THR A 350 -24.01 18.01 -1.83
C THR A 350 -22.83 17.81 -2.74
N ILE A 351 -23.02 16.96 -3.75
CA ILE A 351 -22.12 16.84 -4.91
C ILE A 351 -21.96 18.22 -5.60
N TYR A 352 -22.91 19.13 -5.35
CA TYR A 352 -23.03 20.45 -5.98
C TYR A 352 -22.36 21.60 -5.20
N GLY A 353 -21.69 21.32 -4.07
CA GLY A 353 -21.02 22.34 -3.27
C GLY A 353 -19.57 22.58 -3.69
N ASN A 354 -19.15 23.84 -3.79
CA ASN A 354 -17.72 24.22 -3.86
C ASN A 354 -17.05 24.16 -2.46
N GLN A 355 -17.64 23.47 -1.49
CA GLN A 355 -17.11 23.37 -0.15
C GLN A 355 -15.99 22.33 -0.11
N LYS A 356 -14.93 22.64 0.64
CA LYS A 356 -13.84 21.70 0.87
C LYS A 356 -14.37 20.48 1.62
N GLY A 357 -13.89 19.30 1.23
CA GLY A 357 -14.14 18.05 1.96
C GLY A 357 -13.68 18.13 3.43
N PHE A 358 -14.18 17.23 4.25
CA PHE A 358 -13.87 17.17 5.68
C PHE A 358 -12.38 16.96 5.93
N ALA A 359 -11.77 15.96 5.27
CA ALA A 359 -10.33 15.71 5.25
C ALA A 359 -9.59 16.51 4.18
N GLY A 360 -10.30 16.98 3.16
CA GLY A 360 -9.74 17.82 2.11
C GLY A 360 -9.08 17.03 0.99
N VAL A 361 -9.61 15.85 0.66
CA VAL A 361 -9.23 15.10 -0.54
C VAL A 361 -9.38 16.01 -1.77
N PRO A 362 -8.34 16.16 -2.60
CA PRO A 362 -8.44 17.01 -3.77
C PRO A 362 -9.54 16.54 -4.75
N PRO A 363 -10.19 17.48 -5.47
CA PRO A 363 -11.16 17.16 -6.51
C PRO A 363 -10.67 16.06 -7.45
N THR A 364 -11.41 14.95 -7.49
CA THR A 364 -11.05 13.77 -8.27
C THR A 364 -12.24 13.27 -9.08
N THR A 365 -12.03 12.96 -10.36
CA THR A 365 -13.08 12.40 -11.25
C THR A 365 -12.50 11.35 -12.19
N LEU A 366 -13.34 10.47 -12.71
CA LEU A 366 -12.95 9.60 -13.81
C LEU A 366 -12.92 10.38 -15.12
N VAL A 367 -11.89 10.14 -15.93
CA VAL A 367 -11.78 10.64 -17.30
C VAL A 367 -11.30 9.55 -18.24
N LYS A 368 -11.71 9.67 -19.50
CA LYS A 368 -11.15 8.96 -20.64
C LYS A 368 -10.15 9.88 -21.30
N CYS A 369 -8.89 9.47 -21.35
CA CYS A 369 -7.81 10.24 -21.93
C CYS A 369 -7.07 9.42 -22.98
N LEU A 370 -6.90 9.96 -24.19
CA LEU A 370 -6.02 9.41 -25.22
C LEU A 370 -4.86 10.38 -25.40
N HIS A 371 -3.62 9.91 -25.31
CA HIS A 371 -2.43 10.70 -25.60
C HIS A 371 -1.23 9.79 -25.86
N ASN A 372 -0.33 10.19 -26.78
CA ASN A 372 0.85 9.39 -27.16
C ASN A 372 1.89 9.27 -26.04
N GLY A 373 1.85 10.18 -25.07
CA GLY A 373 2.74 10.21 -23.91
C GLY A 373 2.45 9.16 -22.83
N PHE A 374 1.34 8.43 -22.93
CA PHE A 374 1.02 7.34 -22.00
C PHE A 374 1.73 6.05 -22.38
N ASN A 375 1.82 5.11 -21.44
CA ASN A 375 2.52 3.84 -21.67
C ASN A 375 1.65 2.92 -22.55
N ASN A 376 2.02 2.80 -23.83
CA ASN A 376 1.37 1.92 -24.80
C ASN A 376 2.42 0.94 -25.35
N PRO A 377 2.53 -0.29 -24.83
CA PRO A 377 3.59 -1.23 -25.20
C PRO A 377 3.60 -1.61 -26.69
N ASP A 378 2.46 -1.55 -27.37
CA ASP A 378 2.32 -1.82 -28.81
C ASP A 378 2.60 -0.60 -29.71
N GLY A 379 3.00 0.54 -29.11
CA GLY A 379 3.27 1.78 -29.83
C GLY A 379 2.02 2.48 -30.38
N SER A 380 0.83 1.91 -30.21
CA SER A 380 -0.43 2.48 -30.67
C SER A 380 -1.09 3.30 -29.54
N PRO A 381 -1.34 4.60 -29.73
CA PRO A 381 -2.00 5.41 -28.71
C PRO A 381 -3.43 4.91 -28.48
N LYS A 382 -3.70 4.42 -27.26
CA LYS A 382 -5.04 3.99 -26.85
C LYS A 382 -5.65 4.98 -25.88
N ALA A 383 -6.98 5.12 -25.97
CA ALA A 383 -7.73 5.83 -24.96
C ALA A 383 -7.72 5.00 -23.68
N LYS A 384 -7.28 5.61 -22.58
CA LYS A 384 -7.20 5.00 -21.25
C LYS A 384 -8.23 5.66 -20.34
N ILE A 385 -8.80 4.87 -19.44
CA ILE A 385 -9.68 5.35 -18.38
C ILE A 385 -8.84 5.43 -17.11
N GLY A 386 -9.03 6.49 -16.32
CA GLY A 386 -8.27 6.68 -15.09
C GLY A 386 -8.85 7.78 -14.21
N SER A 387 -8.30 7.92 -13.02
CA SER A 387 -8.62 9.05 -12.13
C SER A 387 -7.84 10.29 -12.56
N LEU A 388 -8.53 11.42 -12.61
CA LEU A 388 -7.94 12.75 -12.77
C LEU A 388 -8.15 13.51 -11.47
N GLN A 389 -7.08 13.68 -10.72
CA GLN A 389 -7.08 14.38 -9.44
C GLN A 389 -6.45 15.76 -9.59
N MET A 390 -7.02 16.77 -8.94
CA MET A 390 -6.48 18.13 -8.97
C MET A 390 -5.09 18.16 -8.33
N PHE A 391 -4.14 18.76 -9.02
CA PHE A 391 -2.82 18.99 -8.44
C PHE A 391 -2.92 20.11 -7.42
N VAL A 392 -2.36 19.89 -6.22
CA VAL A 392 -2.34 20.90 -5.17
C VAL A 392 -0.92 21.38 -4.93
N GLU A 393 -0.71 22.70 -5.00
CA GLU A 393 0.54 23.33 -4.61
C GLU A 393 0.84 22.99 -3.13
N ASN A 394 2.00 22.37 -2.91
CA ASN A 394 2.41 21.81 -1.63
C ASN A 394 3.90 22.09 -1.37
N ARG A 395 4.35 21.80 -0.14
CA ARG A 395 5.72 22.03 0.34
C ARG A 395 6.46 20.72 0.64
N GLY A 396 6.04 19.61 0.06
CA GLY A 396 6.55 18.26 0.35
C GLY A 396 5.51 17.36 1.02
N SER A 397 5.94 16.14 1.35
CA SER A 397 5.12 15.15 2.05
C SER A 397 5.42 15.16 3.55
N CYS A 398 4.55 14.54 4.34
CA CYS A 398 4.79 14.41 5.78
C CYS A 398 6.03 13.57 6.12
N GLU A 399 6.62 12.82 5.18
CA GLU A 399 7.90 12.09 5.40
C GLU A 399 9.08 13.04 5.63
N ASP A 400 8.99 14.25 5.10
CA ASP A 400 10.04 15.27 5.21
C ASP A 400 10.01 16.02 6.55
N MET A 401 8.98 15.80 7.39
CA MET A 401 8.75 16.55 8.63
C MET A 401 8.47 15.64 9.84
N GLY A 402 8.88 16.10 11.03
CA GLY A 402 8.56 15.41 12.28
C GLY A 402 7.07 15.52 12.64
N PRO A 403 6.39 14.42 12.99
CA PRO A 403 4.94 14.40 13.17
C PRO A 403 4.43 15.24 14.35
N GLY A 404 5.29 15.53 15.33
CA GLY A 404 4.92 16.36 16.48
C GLY A 404 4.51 17.81 16.14
N SER A 405 4.82 18.28 14.93
CA SER A 405 4.49 19.64 14.48
C SER A 405 3.12 19.76 13.79
N PHE A 406 2.45 18.63 13.51
CA PHE A 406 1.20 18.64 12.77
C PHE A 406 0.00 19.09 13.63
N PRO A 407 -0.92 19.91 13.10
CA PRO A 407 -2.10 20.30 13.84
C PRO A 407 -3.00 19.09 14.13
N VAL A 408 -3.47 18.98 15.37
CA VAL A 408 -4.31 17.87 15.85
C VAL A 408 -5.55 17.69 14.99
N GLU A 409 -6.25 18.78 14.69
CA GLU A 409 -7.48 18.77 13.90
C GLU A 409 -7.24 18.22 12.48
N GLN A 410 -6.08 18.48 11.88
CA GLN A 410 -5.76 17.98 10.53
C GLN A 410 -5.51 16.47 10.55
N VAL A 411 -4.81 15.96 11.57
CA VAL A 411 -4.59 14.51 11.75
C VAL A 411 -5.92 13.80 12.01
N HIS A 412 -6.79 14.37 12.85
CA HIS A 412 -8.12 13.82 13.14
C HIS A 412 -9.02 13.76 11.91
N LYS A 413 -8.95 14.76 11.04
CA LYS A 413 -9.70 14.75 9.78
C LYS A 413 -9.29 13.59 8.88
N ILE A 414 -7.99 13.34 8.75
CA ILE A 414 -7.43 12.22 7.98
C ILE A 414 -7.79 10.88 8.65
N SER A 415 -7.67 10.76 9.97
CA SER A 415 -8.01 9.51 10.67
C SER A 415 -9.46 9.12 10.48
N VAL A 416 -10.39 10.08 10.51
CA VAL A 416 -11.81 9.84 10.24
C VAL A 416 -12.03 9.28 8.83
N LEU A 417 -11.38 9.86 7.82
CA LEU A 417 -11.50 9.39 6.45
C LEU A 417 -10.89 7.99 6.29
N ASP A 418 -9.66 7.79 6.76
CA ASP A 418 -8.94 6.53 6.58
C ASP A 418 -9.56 5.36 7.33
N ILE A 419 -10.03 5.57 8.57
CA ILE A 419 -10.79 4.56 9.32
C ILE A 419 -12.06 4.22 8.53
N ARG A 420 -12.84 5.22 8.13
CA ARG A 420 -14.10 5.01 7.40
C ARG A 420 -13.87 4.25 6.10
N LEU A 421 -12.81 4.55 5.36
CA LEU A 421 -12.51 3.88 4.10
C LEU A 421 -11.67 2.61 4.27
N ALA A 422 -11.26 2.23 5.48
CA ALA A 422 -10.36 1.12 5.73
C ALA A 422 -9.11 1.16 4.82
N ASN A 423 -8.39 2.29 4.87
CA ASN A 423 -7.25 2.51 3.99
C ASN A 423 -6.11 1.50 4.26
N ALA A 424 -5.66 0.78 3.25
CA ALA A 424 -4.60 -0.23 3.36
C ALA A 424 -3.19 0.32 3.07
N ASP A 425 -3.06 1.62 2.78
CA ASP A 425 -1.78 2.22 2.39
C ASP A 425 -1.63 3.68 2.85
N ARG A 426 -2.16 4.04 4.04
CA ARG A 426 -1.89 5.37 4.57
C ARG A 426 -0.51 5.42 5.22
N HIS A 427 0.45 5.95 4.46
CA HIS A 427 1.75 6.37 4.99
C HIS A 427 1.96 7.89 4.89
N ALA A 428 2.99 8.41 5.56
CA ALA A 428 3.30 9.84 5.61
C ALA A 428 3.55 10.45 4.20
N GLY A 429 4.06 9.66 3.25
CA GLY A 429 4.27 10.06 1.85
C GLY A 429 2.97 10.34 1.10
N ASN A 430 1.86 9.73 1.53
CA ASN A 430 0.53 9.94 0.97
C ASN A 430 -0.22 11.12 1.62
N ILE A 431 0.46 11.95 2.42
CA ILE A 431 -0.11 13.16 3.02
C ILE A 431 0.78 14.34 2.66
N LEU A 432 0.23 15.28 1.88
CA LEU A 432 0.94 16.48 1.47
C LEU A 432 0.80 17.58 2.51
N LEU A 433 1.85 18.38 2.63
CA LEU A 433 1.89 19.58 3.46
C LEU A 433 1.64 20.82 2.64
N SER A 434 0.69 21.64 3.08
CA SER A 434 0.45 22.97 2.50
C SER A 434 0.23 24.00 3.61
N LYS A 435 0.03 25.25 3.20
CA LYS A 435 -0.36 26.33 4.11
C LYS A 435 -1.65 26.97 3.63
N ASP A 436 -2.54 27.30 4.56
CA ASP A 436 -3.70 28.11 4.26
C ASP A 436 -3.31 29.59 4.05
N LYS A 437 -4.33 30.43 3.81
CA LYS A 437 -4.15 31.88 3.61
C LYS A 437 -3.59 32.59 4.83
N ASP A 438 -3.82 32.03 6.02
CA ASP A 438 -3.38 32.56 7.30
C ASP A 438 -2.01 31.99 7.72
N GLY A 439 -1.42 31.13 6.88
CA GLY A 439 -0.11 30.52 7.09
C GLY A 439 -0.12 29.29 7.99
N GLN A 440 -1.30 28.78 8.38
CA GLN A 440 -1.47 27.57 9.17
C GLN A 440 -1.22 26.32 8.33
N THR A 441 -0.62 25.32 8.95
CA THR A 441 -0.32 24.04 8.29
C THR A 441 -1.60 23.30 7.93
N LEU A 442 -1.72 22.90 6.67
CA LEU A 442 -2.77 22.03 6.17
C LEU A 442 -2.18 20.68 5.78
N LEU A 443 -2.90 19.61 6.13
CA LEU A 443 -2.58 18.27 5.65
C LEU A 443 -3.58 17.89 4.56
N ILE A 444 -3.09 17.33 3.46
CA ILE A 444 -3.90 17.01 2.29
C ILE A 444 -3.70 15.52 1.98
N PRO A 445 -4.68 14.66 2.29
CA PRO A 445 -4.58 13.25 1.96
C PRO A 445 -4.68 13.06 0.44
N ILE A 446 -3.75 12.30 -0.11
CA ILE A 446 -3.74 11.88 -1.51
C ILE A 446 -3.60 10.35 -1.57
N ASP A 447 -3.63 9.80 -2.77
CA ASP A 447 -3.36 8.39 -3.05
C ASP A 447 -4.25 7.41 -2.27
N HIS A 448 -5.53 7.34 -2.66
CA HIS A 448 -6.52 6.45 -2.06
C HIS A 448 -6.76 5.18 -2.90
N GLY A 449 -5.81 4.82 -3.77
CA GLY A 449 -5.94 3.65 -4.66
C GLY A 449 -6.14 2.33 -3.92
N TYR A 450 -5.76 2.25 -2.64
CA TYR A 450 -5.87 1.06 -1.79
C TYR A 450 -6.87 1.20 -0.62
N CYS A 451 -7.87 2.08 -0.75
CA CYS A 451 -8.98 2.16 0.21
C CYS A 451 -10.16 1.28 -0.22
N LEU A 452 -11.11 1.01 0.69
CA LEU A 452 -12.30 0.16 0.51
C LEU A 452 -11.99 -1.30 0.11
N PRO A 453 -11.05 -2.00 0.78
CA PRO A 453 -10.70 -3.39 0.47
C PRO A 453 -11.84 -4.38 0.76
N GLU A 454 -11.74 -5.60 0.22
CA GLU A 454 -12.64 -6.72 0.50
C GLU A 454 -12.46 -7.31 1.91
N SER A 455 -11.32 -7.03 2.58
CA SER A 455 -10.96 -7.49 3.92
C SER A 455 -10.15 -6.42 4.68
N PHE A 456 -10.01 -6.56 6.00
CA PHE A 456 -9.23 -5.63 6.83
C PHE A 456 -7.74 -6.00 6.96
N GLU A 457 -7.31 -7.12 6.39
CA GLU A 457 -5.98 -7.73 6.57
C GLU A 457 -4.79 -6.76 6.43
N ASP A 458 -4.81 -5.90 5.40
CA ASP A 458 -3.73 -4.95 5.11
C ASP A 458 -4.02 -3.51 5.57
N CYS A 459 -5.06 -3.26 6.38
CA CYS A 459 -5.35 -1.93 6.91
C CYS A 459 -4.14 -1.35 7.64
N THR A 460 -3.67 -0.18 7.19
CA THR A 460 -2.40 0.40 7.65
C THR A 460 -2.51 1.92 7.79
N PHE A 461 -2.17 2.44 8.97
CA PHE A 461 -2.25 3.86 9.31
C PHE A 461 -0.98 4.37 10.01
N ASP A 462 -0.12 5.09 9.29
CA ASP A 462 1.09 5.70 9.90
C ASP A 462 0.76 6.71 11.01
N TRP A 463 -0.38 7.41 10.89
CA TRP A 463 -0.78 8.43 11.86
C TRP A 463 -1.10 7.85 13.24
N LEU A 464 -1.25 6.53 13.41
CA LEU A 464 -1.38 5.90 14.73
C LEU A 464 -0.21 6.24 15.65
N TYR A 465 0.99 6.39 15.09
CA TYR A 465 2.20 6.65 15.85
C TYR A 465 2.42 8.15 16.08
N TRP A 466 1.52 9.01 15.61
CA TRP A 466 1.63 10.45 15.78
C TRP A 466 0.97 10.88 17.10
N PRO A 467 1.57 11.79 17.89
CA PRO A 467 1.04 12.21 19.18
C PRO A 467 -0.43 12.69 19.14
N GLN A 468 -0.84 13.27 18.02
CA GLN A 468 -2.17 13.81 17.77
C GLN A 468 -3.25 12.72 17.77
N ALA A 469 -2.91 11.48 17.35
CA ALA A 469 -3.86 10.37 17.31
C ALA A 469 -4.28 9.89 18.70
N ARG A 470 -3.49 10.20 19.75
CA ARG A 470 -3.82 9.89 21.15
C ARG A 470 -4.71 10.95 21.81
N GLN A 471 -5.06 12.02 21.09
CA GLN A 471 -5.95 13.06 21.61
C GLN A 471 -7.40 12.76 21.20
N SER A 472 -8.34 13.08 22.09
CA SER A 472 -9.77 12.90 21.82
C SER A 472 -10.23 13.78 20.65
N TYR A 473 -11.17 13.28 19.86
CA TYR A 473 -11.81 14.05 18.80
C TYR A 473 -12.49 15.31 19.35
N SER A 474 -12.40 16.41 18.61
CA SER A 474 -13.13 17.65 18.93
C SER A 474 -14.64 17.46 18.79
N SER A 475 -15.43 18.34 19.41
CA SER A 475 -16.90 18.28 19.32
C SER A 475 -17.42 18.39 17.88
N GLU A 476 -16.75 19.20 17.04
CA GLU A 476 -17.06 19.35 15.62
C GLU A 476 -16.80 18.05 14.86
N THR A 477 -15.68 17.39 15.15
CA THR A 477 -15.31 16.11 14.55
C THR A 477 -16.28 15.01 14.97
N LEU A 478 -16.66 14.96 16.25
CA LEU A 478 -17.67 14.01 16.75
C LEU A 478 -19.04 14.22 16.10
N TYR A 479 -19.45 15.48 15.89
CA TYR A 479 -20.68 15.79 15.17
C TYR A 479 -20.64 15.30 13.72
N TYR A 480 -19.51 15.49 13.03
CA TYR A 480 -19.31 14.96 11.69
C TYR A 480 -19.39 13.43 11.67
N ILE A 481 -18.64 12.74 12.54
CA ILE A 481 -18.66 11.27 12.65
C ILE A 481 -20.08 10.75 12.89
N LYS A 482 -20.84 11.38 13.79
CA LYS A 482 -22.22 10.99 14.09
C LYS A 482 -23.14 11.08 12.86
N SER A 483 -22.87 12.02 11.96
CA SER A 483 -23.65 12.26 10.74
C SER A 483 -23.39 11.26 9.60
N LEU A 484 -22.31 10.48 9.66
CA LEU A 484 -21.94 9.50 8.63
C LEU A 484 -22.97 8.37 8.51
N ASP A 485 -23.22 7.90 7.28
CA ASP A 485 -24.24 6.89 6.98
C ASP A 485 -23.82 6.03 5.77
N ALA A 486 -23.36 4.82 6.06
CA ALA A 486 -22.80 3.92 5.06
C ALA A 486 -23.79 3.49 3.97
N GLU A 487 -25.08 3.27 4.28
CA GLU A 487 -26.06 2.89 3.24
C GLU A 487 -26.29 4.02 2.25
N LYS A 488 -26.34 5.22 2.82
CA LYS A 488 -26.58 6.44 2.07
C LYS A 488 -25.34 6.76 1.20
N ASP A 489 -24.14 6.47 1.70
CA ASP A 489 -22.87 6.55 0.96
C ASP A 489 -22.81 5.54 -0.21
N ILE A 490 -23.17 4.27 0.05
CA ILE A 490 -23.23 3.23 -0.98
C ILE A 490 -24.24 3.60 -2.07
N ALA A 491 -25.41 4.11 -1.68
CA ALA A 491 -26.42 4.58 -2.62
C ALA A 491 -25.93 5.77 -3.46
N LEU A 492 -25.16 6.68 -2.86
CA LEU A 492 -24.55 7.82 -3.57
C LEU A 492 -23.53 7.34 -4.61
N LEU A 493 -22.62 6.45 -4.25
CA LEU A 493 -21.64 5.88 -5.18
C LEU A 493 -22.33 5.14 -6.33
N LYS A 494 -23.35 4.34 -6.02
CA LYS A 494 -24.18 3.65 -7.02
C LYS A 494 -24.89 4.62 -7.95
N TYR A 495 -25.46 5.70 -7.40
CA TYR A 495 -26.10 6.75 -8.19
C TYR A 495 -25.13 7.45 -9.15
N LEU A 496 -23.86 7.60 -8.76
CA LEU A 496 -22.79 8.14 -9.59
C LEU A 496 -22.23 7.12 -10.59
N GLY A 497 -22.71 5.87 -10.55
CA GLY A 497 -22.37 4.82 -11.50
C GLY A 497 -21.30 3.84 -11.03
N TRP A 498 -20.94 3.87 -9.75
CA TRP A 498 -20.05 2.89 -9.15
C TRP A 498 -20.83 1.95 -8.25
N ASP A 499 -21.17 0.77 -8.78
CA ASP A 499 -21.77 -0.31 -7.98
C ASP A 499 -20.66 -1.01 -7.20
N ILE A 500 -20.47 -0.58 -5.95
CA ILE A 500 -19.41 -1.11 -5.08
C ILE A 500 -19.62 -2.62 -4.85
N PRO A 501 -18.58 -3.46 -4.98
CA PRO A 501 -18.68 -4.89 -4.69
C PRO A 501 -19.22 -5.14 -3.28
N SER A 502 -20.03 -6.20 -3.11
CA SER A 502 -20.73 -6.48 -1.85
C SER A 502 -19.79 -6.60 -0.65
N LYS A 503 -18.61 -7.20 -0.84
CA LYS A 503 -17.57 -7.29 0.20
C LYS A 503 -16.99 -5.92 0.58
N CYS A 504 -16.63 -5.08 -0.39
CA CYS A 504 -16.16 -3.72 -0.13
C CYS A 504 -17.24 -2.86 0.56
N ALA A 505 -18.51 -3.04 0.16
CA ALA A 505 -19.65 -2.40 0.80
C ALA A 505 -19.81 -2.85 2.27
N ARG A 506 -19.59 -4.13 2.56
CA ARG A 506 -19.55 -4.67 3.92
C ARG A 506 -18.41 -4.03 4.74
N THR A 507 -17.20 -3.95 4.19
CA THR A 507 -16.07 -3.25 4.81
C THR A 507 -16.44 -1.82 5.20
N LEU A 508 -17.02 -1.04 4.27
CA LEU A 508 -17.46 0.33 4.52
C LEU A 508 -18.52 0.44 5.64
N ARG A 509 -19.46 -0.51 5.71
CA ARG A 509 -20.48 -0.55 6.77
C ARG A 509 -19.85 -0.79 8.13
N ILE A 510 -18.97 -1.80 8.20
CA ILE A 510 -18.30 -2.21 9.44
C ILE A 510 -17.38 -1.10 9.93
N SER A 511 -16.55 -0.53 9.07
CA SER A 511 -15.62 0.55 9.42
C SER A 511 -16.35 1.81 9.87
N THR A 512 -17.42 2.20 9.18
CA THR A 512 -18.27 3.33 9.59
C THR A 512 -18.93 3.06 10.94
N MET A 513 -19.39 1.83 11.17
CA MET A 513 -19.99 1.41 12.45
C MET A 513 -18.96 1.49 13.59
N LEU A 514 -17.77 0.94 13.38
CA LEU A 514 -16.65 0.97 14.32
C LEU A 514 -16.29 2.41 14.69
N LEU A 515 -16.10 3.27 13.69
CA LEU A 515 -15.77 4.68 13.91
C LEU A 515 -16.84 5.38 14.75
N LYS A 516 -18.13 5.21 14.41
CA LYS A 516 -19.23 5.85 15.13
C LYS A 516 -19.36 5.34 16.57
N LYS A 517 -19.28 4.02 16.77
CA LYS A 517 -19.41 3.39 18.09
C LYS A 517 -18.21 3.69 19.00
N GLY A 518 -17.00 3.66 18.45
CA GLY A 518 -15.78 4.01 19.17
C GLY A 518 -15.76 5.48 19.58
N ALA A 519 -16.06 6.39 18.63
CA ALA A 519 -16.11 7.82 18.92
C ALA A 519 -17.19 8.18 19.95
N ALA A 520 -18.36 7.53 19.90
CA ALA A 520 -19.42 7.73 20.90
C ALA A 520 -19.02 7.29 22.32
N ARG A 521 -18.05 6.39 22.45
CA ARG A 521 -17.46 5.94 23.72
C ARG A 521 -16.25 6.78 24.17
N GLY A 522 -15.94 7.86 23.45
CA GLY A 522 -14.79 8.71 23.75
C GLY A 522 -13.43 8.09 23.38
N LEU A 523 -13.42 7.00 22.60
CA LEU A 523 -12.17 6.42 22.12
C LEU A 523 -11.43 7.39 21.19
N THR A 524 -10.11 7.41 21.31
CA THR A 524 -9.22 8.24 20.51
C THR A 524 -9.07 7.67 19.09
N PRO A 525 -8.61 8.48 18.10
CA PRO A 525 -8.21 7.96 16.80
C PRO A 525 -7.27 6.77 16.90
N TYR A 526 -6.30 6.82 17.82
CA TYR A 526 -5.38 5.73 18.10
C TYR A 526 -6.11 4.45 18.46
N ALA A 527 -6.97 4.49 19.49
CA ALA A 527 -7.66 3.28 19.96
C ALA A 527 -8.57 2.67 18.88
N ILE A 528 -9.28 3.51 18.11
CA ILE A 528 -10.15 3.02 17.03
C ILE A 528 -9.33 2.47 15.86
N GLY A 529 -8.26 3.15 15.45
CA GLY A 529 -7.42 2.70 14.34
C GLY A 529 -6.61 1.44 14.69
N SER A 530 -6.16 1.30 15.93
CA SER A 530 -5.48 0.09 16.42
C SER A 530 -6.36 -1.16 16.35
N ILE A 531 -7.69 -1.03 16.50
CA ILE A 531 -8.61 -2.16 16.30
C ILE A 531 -8.59 -2.67 14.86
N MET A 532 -8.27 -1.81 13.88
CA MET A 532 -8.27 -2.16 12.46
C MET A 532 -6.95 -2.69 11.95
N CYS A 533 -5.84 -2.39 12.63
CA CYS A 533 -4.50 -2.74 12.16
C CYS A 533 -3.99 -3.99 12.90
N ARG A 534 -3.37 -4.91 12.16
CA ARG A 534 -2.67 -6.05 12.76
C ARG A 534 -1.40 -5.59 13.48
N GLU A 535 -1.09 -6.20 14.62
CA GLU A 535 0.17 -5.93 15.33
C GLU A 535 1.38 -6.53 14.61
N ASN A 536 1.17 -7.67 13.94
CA ASN A 536 2.14 -8.32 13.08
C ASN A 536 1.43 -9.18 12.01
N LEU A 537 2.16 -9.63 11.00
CA LEU A 537 1.58 -10.34 9.84
C LEU A 537 0.93 -11.70 10.19
N ASN A 538 1.16 -12.24 11.39
CA ASN A 538 0.69 -13.57 11.78
C ASN A 538 -0.55 -13.52 12.69
N GLU A 539 -0.91 -12.35 13.19
CA GLU A 539 -2.00 -12.18 14.15
C GLU A 539 -3.07 -11.29 13.53
N GLU A 540 -4.32 -11.75 13.60
CA GLU A 540 -5.47 -11.01 13.11
C GLU A 540 -5.70 -9.75 13.95
N SER A 541 -6.25 -8.72 13.31
CA SER A 541 -6.64 -7.51 14.01
C SER A 541 -7.94 -7.73 14.77
N VAL A 542 -8.20 -6.92 15.79
CA VAL A 542 -9.43 -7.02 16.60
C VAL A 542 -10.69 -6.89 15.73
N ILE A 543 -10.66 -6.10 14.65
CA ILE A 543 -11.79 -6.01 13.72
C ILE A 543 -12.00 -7.31 12.92
N GLU A 544 -10.93 -8.02 12.57
CA GLU A 544 -11.01 -9.31 11.89
C GLU A 544 -11.59 -10.37 12.81
N GLU A 545 -11.14 -10.41 14.07
CA GLU A 545 -11.73 -11.29 15.10
C GLU A 545 -13.23 -11.01 15.29
N ILE A 546 -13.64 -9.74 15.36
CA ILE A 546 -15.06 -9.35 15.46
C ILE A 546 -15.85 -9.83 14.25
N VAL A 547 -15.29 -9.72 13.04
CA VAL A 547 -15.92 -10.20 11.80
C VAL A 547 -16.05 -11.71 11.82
N GLN A 548 -14.98 -12.43 12.14
CA GLN A 548 -14.97 -13.88 12.21
C GLN A 548 -15.96 -14.40 13.27
N GLU A 549 -15.95 -13.85 14.47
CA GLU A 549 -16.88 -14.21 15.55
C GLU A 549 -18.34 -14.00 15.12
N ALA A 550 -18.62 -12.94 14.36
CA ALA A 550 -19.94 -12.68 13.80
C ALA A 550 -20.33 -13.68 12.71
N GLU A 551 -19.38 -14.08 11.85
CA GLU A 551 -19.59 -15.08 10.79
C GLU A 551 -19.86 -16.47 11.38
N GLU A 552 -19.11 -16.87 12.41
CA GLU A 552 -19.29 -18.14 13.12
C GLU A 552 -20.60 -18.18 13.94
N SER A 553 -21.09 -17.01 14.37
CA SER A 553 -22.31 -16.87 15.16
C SER A 553 -23.60 -16.92 14.34
N VAL A 554 -23.53 -16.85 13.00
CA VAL A 554 -24.72 -16.84 12.13
C VAL A 554 -24.79 -18.09 11.26
N LEU A 555 -26.01 -18.51 10.91
CA LEU A 555 -26.20 -19.65 10.03
C LEU A 555 -25.72 -19.31 8.60
N PRO A 556 -25.24 -20.31 7.82
CA PRO A 556 -24.97 -20.13 6.40
C PRO A 556 -26.20 -19.55 5.67
N ASN A 557 -25.99 -18.60 4.76
CA ASN A 557 -27.04 -17.86 4.01
C ASN A 557 -27.90 -16.90 4.84
N THR A 558 -27.46 -16.53 6.05
CA THR A 558 -28.10 -15.44 6.80
C THR A 558 -28.05 -14.13 6.01
N SER A 559 -29.12 -13.32 6.09
CA SER A 559 -29.16 -12.01 5.43
C SER A 559 -28.06 -11.06 5.93
N GLU A 560 -27.57 -10.19 5.06
CA GLU A 560 -26.56 -9.18 5.40
C GLU A 560 -26.96 -8.33 6.61
N ALA A 561 -28.24 -7.95 6.71
CA ALA A 561 -28.76 -7.15 7.82
C ALA A 561 -28.69 -7.90 9.17
N ALA A 562 -28.97 -9.21 9.17
CA ALA A 562 -28.88 -10.02 10.37
C ALA A 562 -27.42 -10.26 10.78
N PHE A 563 -26.52 -10.48 9.82
CA PHE A 563 -25.07 -10.53 10.07
C PHE A 563 -24.56 -9.24 10.71
N LEU A 564 -24.86 -8.07 10.11
CA LEU A 564 -24.43 -6.77 10.64
C LEU A 564 -25.02 -6.45 12.01
N LYS A 565 -26.25 -6.91 12.29
CA LYS A 565 -26.85 -6.79 13.62
C LYS A 565 -26.06 -7.60 14.65
N LYS A 566 -25.66 -8.83 14.33
CA LYS A 566 -24.86 -9.67 15.23
C LYS A 566 -23.47 -9.09 15.44
N LEU A 567 -22.81 -8.66 14.35
CA LEU A 567 -21.53 -7.97 14.38
C LEU A 567 -21.58 -6.70 15.25
N SER A 568 -22.63 -5.90 15.13
CA SER A 568 -22.82 -4.71 15.98
C SER A 568 -22.83 -5.06 17.48
N GLN A 569 -23.44 -6.18 17.86
CA GLN A 569 -23.51 -6.60 19.27
C GLN A 569 -22.15 -7.04 19.79
N ILE A 570 -21.42 -7.85 19.01
CA ILE A 570 -20.07 -8.30 19.36
C ILE A 570 -19.13 -7.08 19.47
N MET A 571 -19.21 -6.16 18.50
CA MET A 571 -18.45 -4.93 18.51
C MET A 571 -18.75 -4.06 19.73
N ASP A 572 -20.01 -3.96 20.18
CA ASP A 572 -20.33 -3.22 21.40
C ASP A 572 -19.62 -3.81 22.63
N CYS A 573 -19.63 -5.14 22.81
CA CYS A 573 -18.93 -5.81 23.90
C CYS A 573 -17.42 -5.51 23.89
N ARG A 574 -16.76 -5.70 22.73
CA ARG A 574 -15.31 -5.46 22.59
C ARG A 574 -14.95 -4.00 22.85
N LEU A 575 -15.76 -3.06 22.35
CA LEU A 575 -15.51 -1.64 22.57
C LEU A 575 -15.73 -1.21 24.03
N ASP A 576 -16.68 -1.83 24.75
CA ASP A 576 -16.92 -1.57 26.17
C ASP A 576 -15.75 -2.08 27.02
N GLU A 577 -15.17 -3.24 26.69
CA GLU A 577 -13.96 -3.77 27.32
C GLU A 577 -12.76 -2.83 27.14
N ILE A 578 -12.54 -2.37 25.90
CA ILE A 578 -11.45 -1.44 25.57
C ILE A 578 -11.65 -0.11 26.30
N ALA A 579 -12.86 0.47 26.26
CA ALA A 579 -13.16 1.72 26.94
C ALA A 579 -13.02 1.60 28.47
N GLY A 580 -13.43 0.47 29.05
CA GLY A 580 -13.29 0.17 30.47
C GLY A 580 -11.83 0.03 30.92
N SER A 581 -10.95 -0.44 30.04
CA SER A 581 -9.50 -0.54 30.32
C SER A 581 -8.79 0.82 30.38
N HIS A 582 -9.31 1.85 29.69
CA HIS A 582 -8.75 3.21 29.66
C HIS A 582 -9.17 4.09 30.85
N ILE A 583 -10.15 3.66 31.66
CA ILE A 583 -10.64 4.39 32.84
C ILE A 583 -9.91 3.92 34.13
N ARG A 584 -9.09 2.87 34.06
CA ARG A 584 -8.36 2.31 35.21
C ARG A 584 -6.92 2.79 35.30
#